data_AF-A0A2D4YFQ6-F1
#
_entry.id   AF-A0A2D4YFQ6-F1
#
_cell.length_a   1.000
_cell.length_b   1.000
_cell.length_c   1.000
_cell.angle_alpha   90.00
_cell.angle_beta   90.00
_cell.angle_gamma   90.00
#
_symmetry.space_group_name_H-M   'P 1'
#
loop_
_entity.id
_entity.type
_entity.pdbx_description
1 polymer ?
#
loop_
_entity_poly.entity_id
_entity_poly.type
_entity_poly.pdbx_seq_one_letter_code
_entity_poly.pdbx_strand_id
1 'polypeptide(L)'
;MENEDKRIEELVDKLMANDSLEKAPVNFTNDVMSKIELLSETKTIVYKPLIPKYVWWLLGLGFVALIVNVILNKSSDSSSLSERYNLPEVSFDVFNNLSVDFSSTLMYATVLLAIMVAIQVPLLKQYFNQKLSY
;
A
#
# COMPACT_ATOMS: atom_id res chain seq x y z
N MET A 1 -39.91 25.79 54.30
CA MET A 1 -38.75 25.10 53.71
C MET A 1 -39.08 23.65 53.38
N GLU A 2 -39.02 22.67 54.28
CA GLU A 2 -39.23 21.25 53.90
C GLU A 2 -40.62 20.92 53.28
N ASN A 3 -41.65 21.65 53.69
CA ASN A 3 -43.02 21.46 53.18
C ASN A 3 -43.25 22.12 51.81
N GLU A 4 -42.37 23.02 51.38
CA GLU A 4 -42.41 23.65 50.06
C GLU A 4 -41.74 22.75 49.03
N ASP A 5 -40.59 22.17 49.38
CA ASP A 5 -39.85 21.24 48.52
C ASP A 5 -40.71 20.01 48.14
N LYS A 6 -41.41 19.43 49.13
CA LYS A 6 -42.35 18.30 48.91
C LYS A 6 -43.47 18.64 47.92
N ARG A 7 -43.97 19.88 47.94
CA ARG A 7 -45.02 20.33 47.03
C ARG A 7 -44.50 20.56 45.62
N ILE A 8 -43.25 21.00 45.49
CA ILE A 8 -42.60 21.14 44.18
C ILE A 8 -42.35 19.76 43.58
N GLU A 9 -41.90 18.79 44.38
CA GLU A 9 -41.68 17.41 43.94
C GLU A 9 -42.98 16.74 43.48
N GLU A 10 -44.09 16.87 44.23
CA GLU A 10 -45.41 16.39 43.82
C GLU A 10 -45.91 17.02 42.50
N LEU A 11 -45.61 18.31 42.28
CA LEU A 11 -45.98 19.00 41.04
C LEU A 11 -45.17 18.50 39.85
N VAL A 12 -43.87 18.25 40.04
CA VAL A 12 -42.98 17.70 39.01
C VAL A 12 -43.39 16.28 38.66
N ASP A 13 -43.66 15.43 39.65
CA ASP A 13 -44.12 14.05 39.43
C ASP A 13 -45.46 14.02 38.69
N LYS A 14 -46.40 14.91 39.04
CA LYS A 14 -47.70 15.00 38.38
C LYS A 14 -47.61 15.53 36.95
N LEU A 15 -46.64 16.40 36.67
CA LEU A 15 -46.35 16.87 35.31
C LEU A 15 -45.72 15.74 34.47
N MET A 16 -44.70 15.06 35.01
CA MET A 16 -44.05 13.94 34.32
C MET A 16 -44.96 12.73 34.11
N ALA A 17 -45.91 12.48 35.02
CA ALA A 17 -46.88 11.41 34.88
C ALA A 17 -48.00 11.71 33.85
N ASN A 18 -48.30 12.99 33.61
CA ASN A 18 -49.31 13.41 32.63
C ASN A 18 -48.73 13.59 31.22
N ASP A 19 -47.41 13.79 31.11
CA ASP A 19 -46.74 13.74 29.82
C ASP A 19 -46.69 12.29 29.34
N SER A 20 -47.36 11.99 28.23
CA SER A 20 -47.14 10.71 27.55
C SER A 20 -45.69 10.67 27.14
N LEU A 21 -44.90 9.81 27.79
CA LEU A 21 -43.53 9.48 27.39
C LEU A 21 -43.50 9.36 25.86
N GLU A 22 -42.79 10.28 25.20
CA GLU A 22 -42.60 10.24 23.76
C GLU A 22 -41.97 8.90 23.42
N LYS A 23 -42.81 7.99 22.93
CA LYS A 23 -42.38 6.63 22.64
C LYS A 23 -41.48 6.74 21.42
N ALA A 24 -40.23 6.31 21.58
CA ALA A 24 -39.29 6.25 20.47
C ALA A 24 -39.99 5.59 19.27
N PRO A 25 -39.85 6.15 18.06
CA PRO A 25 -40.52 5.61 16.89
C PRO A 25 -40.15 4.14 16.74
N VAL A 26 -41.10 3.34 16.25
CA VAL A 26 -41.02 1.86 16.20
C VAL A 26 -39.73 1.34 15.55
N ASN A 27 -39.13 2.16 14.67
CA ASN A 27 -37.93 1.85 13.91
C ASN A 27 -36.67 2.61 14.36
N PHE A 28 -36.69 3.32 15.49
CA PHE A 28 -35.56 4.14 15.96
C PHE A 28 -34.25 3.35 15.98
N THR A 29 -34.26 2.15 16.55
CA THR A 29 -33.08 1.28 16.64
C THR A 29 -32.58 0.88 15.25
N ASN A 30 -33.49 0.56 14.32
CA ASN A 30 -33.12 0.16 12.96
C ASN A 30 -32.52 1.34 12.18
N ASP A 31 -33.09 2.54 12.31
CA ASP A 31 -32.60 3.74 11.63
C ASP A 31 -31.21 4.15 12.16
N VAL A 32 -31.01 4.07 13.47
CA VAL A 32 -29.71 4.35 14.11
C VAL A 32 -28.68 3.29 13.72
N MET A 33 -29.04 2.00 13.76
CA MET A 33 -28.13 0.92 13.41
C MET A 33 -27.73 0.99 11.92
N SER A 34 -28.67 1.28 11.01
CA SER A 34 -28.35 1.42 9.58
C SER A 34 -27.36 2.55 9.30
N LYS A 35 -27.49 3.68 10.01
CA LYS A 35 -26.56 4.81 9.89
C LYS A 35 -25.18 4.45 10.45
N ILE A 36 -25.13 3.75 11.59
CA ILE A 36 -23.88 3.29 12.19
C ILE A 36 -23.18 2.28 11.28
N GLU A 37 -23.93 1.38 10.66
CA GLU A 37 -23.40 0.35 9.76
C GLU A 37 -22.76 0.98 8.52
N LEU A 38 -23.44 1.96 7.88
CA LEU A 38 -22.89 2.74 6.76
C LEU A 38 -21.63 3.55 7.15
N LEU A 39 -21.60 4.13 8.36
CA LEU A 39 -20.43 4.81 8.92
C LEU A 39 -19.28 3.83 9.26
N SER A 40 -19.61 2.60 9.62
CA SER A 40 -18.62 1.55 9.90
C SER A 40 -18.02 0.96 8.62
N GLU A 41 -18.82 0.81 7.56
CA GLU A 41 -18.40 0.28 6.27
C GLU A 41 -17.41 1.23 5.57
N THR A 42 -17.65 2.54 5.70
CA THR A 42 -16.72 3.59 5.23
C THR A 42 -15.42 3.66 6.04
N LYS A 43 -15.41 3.11 7.26
CA LYS A 43 -14.21 2.98 8.11
C LYS A 43 -13.58 1.58 8.00
N THR A 44 -13.91 0.80 6.98
CA THR A 44 -13.09 -0.34 6.62
C THR A 44 -11.74 0.20 6.20
N ILE A 45 -10.69 -0.18 6.93
CA ILE A 45 -9.32 0.23 6.67
C ILE A 45 -8.94 -0.45 5.36
N VAL A 46 -9.23 0.20 4.23
CA VAL A 46 -8.95 -0.37 2.91
C VAL A 46 -7.43 -0.51 2.82
N TYR A 47 -6.97 -1.76 2.91
CA TYR A 47 -5.55 -2.08 2.90
C TYR A 47 -4.98 -1.71 1.54
N LYS A 48 -4.42 -0.50 1.47
CA LYS A 48 -3.76 -0.02 0.25
C LYS A 48 -2.44 -0.78 0.13
N PRO A 49 -2.20 -1.51 -0.96
CA PRO A 49 -0.95 -2.26 -1.11
C PRO A 49 0.22 -1.28 -1.01
N LEU A 50 1.16 -1.54 -0.08
CA LEU A 50 2.35 -0.71 0.19
C LEU A 50 3.12 -0.36 -1.09
N ILE A 51 3.13 -1.29 -2.05
CA ILE A 51 3.71 -1.09 -3.37
C ILE A 51 2.63 -1.38 -4.40
N PRO A 52 2.20 -0.37 -5.17
CA PRO A 52 1.22 -0.58 -6.22
C PRO A 52 1.81 -1.40 -7.36
N LYS A 53 0.93 -2.15 -8.07
CA LYS A 53 1.31 -3.20 -9.02
C LYS A 53 2.24 -2.71 -10.16
N TYR A 54 2.15 -1.43 -10.54
CA TYR A 54 3.00 -0.84 -11.58
C TYR A 54 4.48 -0.73 -11.15
N VAL A 55 4.77 -0.54 -9.86
CA VAL A 55 6.15 -0.45 -9.36
C VAL A 55 6.86 -1.80 -9.46
N TRP A 56 6.13 -2.90 -9.34
CA TRP A 56 6.70 -4.24 -9.57
C TRP A 56 7.13 -4.46 -11.01
N TRP A 57 6.36 -3.94 -11.97
CA TRP A 57 6.73 -4.01 -13.39
C TRP A 57 7.94 -3.12 -13.69
N LEU A 58 8.00 -1.92 -13.10
CA LEU A 58 9.15 -1.03 -13.20
C LEU A 58 10.42 -1.66 -12.62
N LEU A 59 10.33 -2.31 -11.45
CA LEU A 59 11.47 -2.97 -10.82
C LEU A 59 11.97 -4.16 -11.63
N GLY A 60 11.06 -4.99 -12.15
CA GLY A 60 11.39 -6.09 -13.05
C GLY A 60 12.06 -5.60 -14.34
N LEU A 61 11.51 -4.55 -14.95
CA LEU A 61 12.08 -3.95 -16.17
C LEU A 61 13.47 -3.36 -15.92
N GLY A 62 13.67 -2.66 -14.79
CA GLY A 62 14.97 -2.11 -14.41
C GLY A 62 16.02 -3.19 -14.16
N PHE A 63 15.61 -4.31 -13.57
CA PHE A 63 16.50 -5.46 -13.36
C PHE A 63 16.91 -6.12 -14.69
N VAL A 64 15.96 -6.31 -15.60
CA VAL A 64 16.23 -6.82 -16.97
C VAL A 64 17.16 -5.87 -17.72
N ALA A 65 16.92 -4.55 -17.65
CA ALA A 65 17.77 -3.56 -18.29
C ALA A 65 19.22 -3.60 -17.77
N LEU A 66 19.40 -3.82 -16.46
CA LEU A 66 20.73 -4.01 -15.86
C LEU A 66 21.44 -5.25 -16.40
N ILE A 67 20.73 -6.39 -16.48
CA ILE A 67 21.27 -7.63 -17.05
C ILE A 67 21.67 -7.44 -18.52
N VAL A 68 20.80 -6.79 -19.30
CA VAL A 68 21.08 -6.51 -20.72
C VAL A 68 22.29 -5.60 -20.85
N ASN A 69 22.40 -4.55 -20.03
CA ASN A 69 23.57 -3.67 -20.03
C ASN A 69 24.86 -4.44 -19.71
N VAL A 70 24.81 -5.37 -18.76
CA VAL A 70 25.96 -6.22 -18.39
C VAL A 70 26.41 -7.12 -19.54
N ILE A 71 25.46 -7.70 -20.28
CA ILE A 71 25.75 -8.57 -21.42
C ILE A 71 26.33 -7.77 -22.58
N LEU A 72 25.80 -6.57 -22.84
CA LEU A 72 26.25 -5.70 -23.93
C LEU A 72 27.65 -5.11 -23.65
N ASN A 73 27.92 -4.64 -22.42
CA ASN A 73 29.24 -4.10 -22.04
C ASN A 73 30.37 -5.14 -22.05
N LYS A 74 30.04 -6.43 -21.88
CA LYS A 74 31.02 -7.52 -21.89
C LYS A 74 31.36 -8.02 -23.31
N SER A 75 30.65 -7.54 -24.35
CA SER A 75 30.91 -7.93 -25.74
C SER A 75 32.09 -7.19 -26.39
N SER A 76 32.76 -6.29 -25.67
CA SER A 76 33.95 -5.57 -26.15
C SER A 76 35.20 -6.45 -26.25
N ASP A 77 35.22 -7.62 -25.57
CA ASP A 77 36.35 -8.55 -25.58
C ASP A 77 35.90 -9.94 -26.08
N SER A 78 35.92 -10.09 -27.41
CA SER A 78 35.93 -11.35 -28.19
C SER A 78 34.76 -12.34 -28.01
N SER A 79 34.15 -12.69 -29.15
CA SER A 79 33.12 -13.71 -29.37
C SER A 79 31.72 -13.36 -28.87
N SER A 80 31.02 -12.64 -29.75
CA SER A 80 29.72 -12.04 -29.54
C SER A 80 28.62 -13.11 -29.34
N LEU A 81 27.78 -12.92 -28.32
CA LEU A 81 26.56 -13.71 -28.15
C LEU A 81 25.51 -13.37 -29.23
N SER A 82 25.65 -12.23 -29.91
CA SER A 82 24.82 -11.80 -31.04
C SER A 82 24.99 -12.70 -32.27
N GLU A 83 26.20 -13.18 -32.57
CA GLU A 83 26.46 -14.15 -33.65
C GLU A 83 25.79 -15.51 -33.41
N ARG A 84 25.62 -15.91 -32.14
CA ARG A 84 25.03 -17.22 -31.79
C ARG A 84 23.50 -17.24 -31.82
N TYR A 85 22.86 -16.07 -31.69
CA TYR A 85 21.39 -15.94 -31.62
C TYR A 85 20.78 -15.05 -32.72
N ASN A 86 21.58 -14.58 -33.68
CA ASN A 86 21.16 -13.76 -34.82
C ASN A 86 20.25 -12.59 -34.39
N LEU A 87 20.60 -11.94 -33.29
CA LEU A 87 19.83 -10.84 -32.71
C LEU A 87 20.17 -9.55 -33.46
N PRO A 88 19.16 -8.72 -33.81
CA PRO A 88 19.40 -7.43 -34.44
C PRO A 88 20.23 -6.53 -33.51
N GLU A 89 21.25 -5.90 -34.09
CA GLU A 89 22.17 -5.02 -33.39
C GLU A 89 21.45 -3.72 -33.02
N VAL A 90 21.02 -3.61 -31.76
CA VAL A 90 20.34 -2.40 -31.27
C VAL A 90 21.40 -1.45 -30.71
N SER A 91 21.84 -0.49 -31.53
CA SER A 91 22.79 0.55 -31.15
C SER A 91 22.08 1.68 -30.39
N PHE A 92 22.31 1.78 -29.08
CA PHE A 92 21.84 2.90 -28.25
C PHE A 92 22.89 4.02 -28.19
N ASP A 93 22.98 4.83 -29.26
CA ASP A 93 23.96 5.93 -29.38
C ASP A 93 23.87 7.00 -28.28
N VAL A 94 22.75 7.08 -27.56
CA VAL A 94 22.51 8.10 -26.53
C VAL A 94 23.42 7.92 -25.29
N PHE A 95 23.95 6.71 -25.07
CA PHE A 95 24.86 6.42 -23.94
C PHE A 95 26.34 6.51 -24.31
N ASN A 96 26.68 6.67 -25.59
CA ASN A 96 28.08 6.65 -26.06
C ASN A 96 28.92 7.84 -25.54
N ASN A 97 28.28 8.93 -25.11
CA ASN A 97 28.96 10.09 -24.53
C ASN A 97 29.12 10.01 -22.99
N LEU A 98 28.69 8.89 -22.39
CA LEU A 98 28.74 8.65 -20.94
C LEU A 98 29.68 7.47 -20.68
N SER A 99 30.93 7.57 -21.16
CA SER A 99 32.01 6.64 -20.83
C SER A 99 32.36 6.79 -19.35
N VAL A 100 31.61 6.10 -18.50
CA VAL A 100 31.95 5.92 -17.10
C VAL A 100 32.58 4.53 -16.99
N ASP A 101 33.90 4.50 -16.81
CA ASP A 101 34.66 3.27 -16.58
C ASP A 101 34.31 2.69 -15.21
N PHE A 102 33.27 1.86 -15.18
CA PHE A 102 32.95 1.08 -13.99
C PHE A 102 33.91 -0.10 -13.88
N SER A 103 34.58 -0.21 -12.73
CA SER A 103 35.33 -1.42 -12.39
C SER A 103 34.39 -2.63 -12.43
N SER A 104 34.89 -3.75 -12.96
CA SER A 104 34.13 -5.01 -13.03
C SER A 104 33.62 -5.44 -11.65
N THR A 105 34.37 -5.16 -10.58
CA THR A 105 33.92 -5.42 -9.20
C THR A 105 32.69 -4.59 -8.81
N LEU A 106 32.66 -3.30 -9.17
CA LEU A 106 31.51 -2.43 -8.90
C LEU A 106 30.27 -2.90 -9.65
N MET A 107 30.44 -3.29 -10.91
CA MET A 107 29.37 -3.82 -11.74
C MET A 107 28.73 -5.07 -11.14
N TYR A 108 29.53 -6.06 -10.73
CA TYR A 108 29.02 -7.25 -10.04
C TYR A 108 28.37 -6.91 -8.68
N ALA A 109 28.95 -5.98 -7.92
CA ALA A 109 28.40 -5.53 -6.65
C ALA A 109 27.03 -4.85 -6.81
N THR A 110 26.85 -4.01 -7.84
CA THR A 110 25.56 -3.36 -8.13
C THR A 110 24.49 -4.37 -8.53
N VAL A 111 24.84 -5.36 -9.36
CA VAL A 111 23.91 -6.44 -9.72
C VAL A 111 23.51 -7.24 -8.49
N LEU A 112 24.47 -7.63 -7.65
CA LEU A 112 24.19 -8.38 -6.42
C LEU A 112 23.32 -7.58 -5.45
N LEU A 113 23.59 -6.27 -5.29
CA LEU A 113 22.78 -5.37 -4.49
C LEU A 113 21.35 -5.27 -5.02
N ALA A 114 21.18 -5.13 -6.34
CA ALA A 114 19.86 -5.10 -6.97
C ALA A 114 19.07 -6.38 -6.70
N ILE A 115 19.72 -7.55 -6.78
CA ILE A 115 19.11 -8.85 -6.42
C ILE A 115 18.71 -8.88 -4.94
N MET A 116 19.61 -8.46 -4.05
CA MET A 116 19.33 -8.43 -2.61
C MET A 116 18.13 -7.54 -2.30
N VAL A 117 18.06 -6.34 -2.87
CA VAL A 117 16.92 -5.43 -2.67
C VAL A 117 15.64 -6.03 -3.25
N ALA A 118 15.71 -6.64 -4.43
CA ALA A 118 14.56 -7.29 -5.06
C ALA A 118 13.98 -8.44 -4.21
N ILE A 119 14.81 -9.11 -3.42
CA ILE A 119 14.38 -10.18 -2.49
C ILE A 119 13.95 -9.60 -1.12
N GLN A 120 14.64 -8.58 -0.61
CA GLN A 120 14.36 -7.98 0.69
C GLN A 120 13.00 -7.28 0.73
N VAL A 121 12.64 -6.57 -0.34
CA VAL A 121 11.36 -5.85 -0.45
C VAL A 121 10.13 -6.76 -0.30
N PRO A 122 10.01 -7.90 -1.02
CA PRO A 122 8.89 -8.83 -0.82
C PRO A 122 8.91 -9.53 0.53
N LEU A 123 10.08 -9.88 1.08
CA LEU A 123 10.20 -10.46 2.42
C LEU A 123 9.63 -9.53 3.49
N LEU A 124 10.03 -8.25 3.47
CA LEU A 124 9.51 -7.24 4.38
C LEU A 124 8.01 -7.02 4.16
N LYS A 125 7.57 -6.93 2.90
CA LYS A 125 6.15 -6.81 2.56
C LYS A 125 5.34 -7.97 3.14
N GLN A 126 5.81 -9.21 3.01
CA GLN A 126 5.13 -10.39 3.54
C GLN A 126 5.05 -10.35 5.07
N TYR A 127 6.14 -9.99 5.74
CA TYR A 127 6.19 -9.88 7.20
C TYR A 127 5.18 -8.84 7.74
N PHE A 128 5.13 -7.65 7.13
CA PHE A 128 4.19 -6.61 7.56
C PHE A 128 2.73 -6.93 7.19
N ASN A 129 2.48 -7.57 6.06
CA ASN A 129 1.13 -8.00 5.67
C ASN A 129 0.55 -9.03 6.65
N GLN A 130 1.39 -9.92 7.19
CA GLN A 130 0.96 -10.87 8.23
C GLN A 130 0.68 -10.21 9.57
N LYS A 131 1.39 -9.13 9.92
CA LYS A 131 1.20 -8.43 11.21
C LYS A 131 0.07 -7.42 11.22
N LEU A 132 -0.29 -6.86 10.07
CA LEU A 132 -1.32 -5.82 9.95
C LEU A 132 -2.68 -6.35 9.45
N SER A 133 -2.78 -7.65 9.16
CA SER A 133 -4.04 -8.33 8.90
C SER A 133 -4.63 -8.80 10.25
N TYR A 134 -5.23 -7.87 10.98
CA TYR A 134 -6.10 -8.12 12.14
C TYR A 134 -7.41 -7.36 11.95
#